data_AF-A0A0L8VV50-F1
#
_entry.id   AF-A0A0L8VV50-F1
#
_cell.length_a   1.000
_cell.length_b   1.000
_cell.length_c   1.000
_cell.angle_alpha   90.00
_cell.angle_beta   90.00
_cell.angle_gamma   90.00
#
_symmetry.space_group_name_H-M   'P 1'
#
loop_
_entity.id
_entity.type
_entity.pdbx_description
1 polymer ?
#
loop_
_entity_poly.entity_id
_entity_poly.type
_entity_poly.pdbx_seq_one_letter_code
_entity_poly.pdbx_strand_id
1 'polypeptide(L)'
;MFIDNKSCTAAAEILMKVPKKVIDQCLRLYHDNLYVIWPLLSYDDLHKLLDEEYNDHYVYWFLVALSAANLSDLQSELESEGGFSFTGKQLAVLCMSSRQQFDDLSGRDIFRIMTYYCLLRCFSQSSDVRNSYRLCREAIGLVIVAGLHREKAYESLSFREQQLLRKVYYLLLLTERYYSVYVHCVTSLDTTIAPPQPEFVTDPRLSLDSFFEMIRVFTVPGKCFFDALATESTSGSCTEDSLKKIWKELHTASLEIEP
;
A
#
# COMPACT_ATOMS: atom_id res chain seq x y z
N MET A 1 -8.76 47.49 32.61
CA MET A 1 -9.94 47.69 31.73
C MET A 1 -9.40 47.98 30.34
N PHE A 2 -9.55 47.17 29.30
CA PHE A 2 -10.22 45.89 29.12
C PHE A 2 -9.31 45.04 28.22
N ILE A 3 -9.19 43.75 28.58
CA ILE A 3 -8.74 42.69 27.70
C ILE A 3 -9.93 42.40 26.79
N ASP A 4 -9.75 42.43 25.47
CA ASP A 4 -10.75 41.86 24.56
C ASP A 4 -10.08 41.11 23.38
N ASN A 5 -9.85 39.83 23.65
CA ASN A 5 -10.49 38.72 22.96
C ASN A 5 -10.29 38.58 21.44
N LYS A 6 -9.04 38.58 20.99
CA LYS A 6 -8.65 38.00 19.67
C LYS A 6 -7.79 36.74 19.80
N SER A 7 -7.78 36.10 20.96
CA SER A 7 -6.92 34.95 21.28
C SER A 7 -7.65 33.61 21.41
N CYS A 8 -8.85 33.44 20.85
CA CYS A 8 -9.63 32.20 21.01
C CYS A 8 -10.32 31.66 19.74
N THR A 9 -9.88 32.04 18.55
CA THR A 9 -10.29 31.38 17.28
C THR A 9 -9.15 30.60 16.63
N ALA A 10 -8.14 30.22 17.41
CA ALA A 10 -6.93 29.51 16.93
C ALA A 10 -6.74 28.13 17.57
N ALA A 11 -7.75 27.56 18.25
CA ALA A 11 -7.59 26.30 19.00
C ALA A 11 -8.82 25.38 19.01
N ALA A 12 -9.77 25.52 18.08
CA ALA A 12 -10.97 24.69 18.07
C ALA A 12 -11.52 24.34 16.67
N GLU A 13 -10.66 24.21 15.67
CA GLU A 13 -10.95 23.22 14.62
C GLU A 13 -10.44 21.87 15.14
N ILE A 14 -11.22 21.26 16.03
CA ILE A 14 -11.20 19.82 16.17
C ILE A 14 -11.59 19.31 14.79
N LEU A 15 -10.59 18.95 13.99
CA LEU A 15 -10.73 18.31 12.70
C LEU A 15 -11.68 17.12 12.93
N MET A 16 -12.97 17.29 12.59
CA MET A 16 -13.98 16.26 12.83
C MET A 16 -13.47 14.98 12.16
N LYS A 17 -13.25 13.93 12.96
CA LYS A 17 -12.82 12.64 12.43
C LYS A 17 -13.79 12.19 11.35
N VAL A 18 -13.28 11.52 10.31
CA VAL A 18 -14.12 10.94 9.25
C VAL A 18 -15.11 9.96 9.91
N PRO A 19 -16.43 10.12 9.74
CA PRO A 19 -17.40 9.29 10.45
C PRO A 19 -17.22 7.80 10.15
N LYS A 20 -17.34 6.94 11.18
CA LYS A 20 -17.19 5.48 11.03
C LYS A 20 -18.03 4.91 9.88
N LYS A 21 -19.27 5.39 9.72
CA LYS A 21 -20.18 4.96 8.65
C LYS A 21 -19.64 5.21 7.25
N VAL A 22 -18.96 6.35 7.03
CA VAL A 22 -18.33 6.67 5.74
C VAL A 22 -17.13 5.76 5.50
N ILE A 23 -16.32 5.51 6.53
CA ILE A 23 -15.22 4.55 6.42
C ILE A 23 -15.75 3.15 6.11
N ASP A 24 -16.76 2.65 6.82
CA ASP A 24 -17.35 1.32 6.53
C ASP A 24 -17.84 1.19 5.08
N GLN A 25 -18.50 2.22 4.55
CA GLN A 25 -18.90 2.25 3.14
C GLN A 25 -17.70 2.14 2.20
N CYS A 26 -16.61 2.86 2.48
CA CYS A 26 -15.35 2.70 1.75
C CYS A 26 -14.78 1.27 1.89
N LEU A 27 -14.83 0.65 3.07
CA LEU A 27 -14.31 -0.70 3.27
C LEU A 27 -15.10 -1.73 2.44
N ARG A 28 -16.42 -1.57 2.32
CA ARG A 28 -17.27 -2.42 1.46
C ARG A 28 -16.93 -2.25 -0.01
N LEU A 29 -16.80 -1.01 -0.48
CA LEU A 29 -16.38 -0.71 -1.86
C LEU A 29 -15.01 -1.32 -2.19
N TYR A 30 -14.06 -1.25 -1.25
CA TYR A 30 -12.74 -1.87 -1.40
C TYR A 30 -12.86 -3.40 -1.52
N HIS A 31 -13.63 -4.03 -0.64
CA HIS A 31 -13.88 -5.47 -0.67
C HIS A 31 -14.46 -5.93 -2.01
N ASP A 32 -15.50 -5.24 -2.49
CA ASP A 32 -16.26 -5.64 -3.66
C ASP A 32 -15.50 -5.43 -4.98
N ASN A 33 -14.61 -4.42 -5.03
CA ASN A 33 -14.04 -3.98 -6.31
C ASN A 33 -12.52 -4.05 -6.40
N LEU A 34 -11.80 -3.98 -5.28
CA LEU A 34 -10.37 -3.68 -5.28
C LEU A 34 -9.51 -4.67 -4.49
N TYR A 35 -10.08 -5.45 -3.56
CA TYR A 35 -9.35 -6.37 -2.70
C TYR A 35 -8.47 -7.35 -3.49
N VAL A 36 -9.01 -7.94 -4.57
CA VAL A 36 -8.26 -8.89 -5.41
C VAL A 36 -7.16 -8.24 -6.26
N ILE A 37 -7.22 -6.92 -6.46
CA ILE A 37 -6.24 -6.17 -7.26
C ILE A 37 -5.02 -5.80 -6.41
N TRP A 38 -5.25 -5.42 -5.16
CA TRP A 38 -4.20 -5.06 -4.21
C TRP A 38 -4.59 -5.49 -2.79
N PRO A 39 -4.38 -6.77 -2.44
CA PRO A 39 -4.90 -7.34 -1.20
C PRO A 39 -4.06 -6.88 0.00
N LEU A 40 -4.57 -5.94 0.80
CA LEU A 40 -4.00 -5.58 2.09
C LEU A 40 -4.61 -6.43 3.21
N LEU A 41 -5.86 -6.14 3.57
CA LEU A 41 -6.61 -6.81 4.64
C LEU A 41 -8.01 -7.17 4.14
N SER A 42 -8.58 -8.27 4.64
CA SER A 42 -9.96 -8.65 4.32
C SER A 42 -10.96 -7.64 4.88
N TYR A 43 -12.19 -7.67 4.39
CA TYR A 43 -13.25 -6.82 4.94
C TYR A 43 -13.48 -7.06 6.42
N ASP A 44 -13.51 -8.33 6.86
CA ASP A 44 -13.71 -8.68 8.27
C ASP A 44 -12.60 -8.11 9.17
N ASP A 45 -11.37 -8.15 8.70
CA ASP A 45 -10.21 -7.62 9.41
C ASP A 45 -10.26 -6.10 9.50
N LEU A 46 -10.62 -5.43 8.41
CA LEU A 46 -10.78 -3.98 8.35
C LEU A 46 -11.95 -3.49 9.20
N HIS A 47 -13.08 -4.21 9.17
CA HIS A 47 -14.26 -3.91 9.98
C HIS A 47 -13.96 -4.07 11.46
N LYS A 48 -13.22 -5.12 11.84
CA LYS A 48 -12.75 -5.30 13.21
C LYS A 48 -11.88 -4.13 13.68
N LEU A 49 -10.94 -3.67 12.85
CA LEU A 49 -10.12 -2.49 13.14
C LEU A 49 -10.98 -1.22 13.29
N LEU A 50 -11.99 -1.04 12.44
CA LEU A 50 -12.93 0.08 12.50
C LEU A 50 -13.79 0.05 13.78
N ASP A 51 -14.17 -1.13 14.26
CA ASP A 51 -14.99 -1.26 15.46
C ASP A 51 -14.16 -1.08 16.73
N GLU A 52 -13.06 -1.83 16.85
CA GLU A 52 -12.28 -1.98 18.07
C GLU A 52 -11.18 -0.92 18.22
N GLU A 53 -10.53 -0.53 17.12
CA GLU A 53 -9.29 0.27 17.15
C GLU A 53 -9.40 1.65 16.48
N TYR A 54 -10.61 2.13 16.13
CA TYR A 54 -10.80 3.43 15.47
C TYR A 54 -10.24 4.66 16.20
N ASN A 55 -10.01 4.55 17.51
CA ASN A 55 -9.39 5.61 18.30
C ASN A 55 -7.87 5.53 18.38
N ASP A 56 -7.26 4.40 17.99
CA ASP A 56 -5.82 4.32 17.76
C ASP A 56 -5.45 5.17 16.54
N HIS A 57 -4.44 6.03 16.69
CA HIS A 57 -4.11 7.01 15.66
C HIS A 57 -3.49 6.36 14.41
N TYR A 58 -2.70 5.29 14.55
CA TYR A 58 -2.14 4.60 13.38
C TYR A 58 -3.25 3.89 12.59
N VAL A 59 -4.14 3.19 13.30
CA VAL A 59 -5.28 2.50 12.68
C VAL A 59 -6.21 3.51 12.01
N TYR A 60 -6.55 4.61 12.70
CA TYR A 60 -7.40 5.66 12.14
C TYR A 60 -6.82 6.22 10.84
N TRP A 61 -5.55 6.64 10.82
CA TRP A 61 -4.95 7.24 9.64
C TRP A 61 -4.75 6.24 8.50
N PHE A 62 -4.49 4.97 8.81
CA PHE A 62 -4.53 3.89 7.84
C PHE A 62 -5.92 3.76 7.19
N LEU A 63 -6.99 3.69 7.99
CA LEU A 63 -8.36 3.55 7.46
C LEU A 63 -8.79 4.76 6.61
N VAL A 64 -8.38 5.98 7.00
CA VAL A 64 -8.63 7.19 6.20
C VAL A 64 -7.84 7.16 4.90
N ALA A 65 -6.56 6.76 4.92
CA ALA A 65 -5.74 6.65 3.71
C ALA A 65 -6.26 5.55 2.77
N LEU A 66 -6.70 4.41 3.32
CA LEU A 66 -7.32 3.33 2.56
C LEU A 66 -8.61 3.81 1.86
N SER A 67 -9.44 4.56 2.59
CA SER A 67 -10.63 5.20 2.04
C SER A 67 -10.26 6.18 0.91
N ALA A 68 -9.19 6.96 1.09
CA ALA A 68 -8.70 7.88 0.07
C ALA A 68 -8.27 7.16 -1.22
N ALA A 69 -7.49 6.08 -1.09
CA ALA A 69 -7.05 5.25 -2.21
C ALA A 69 -8.24 4.64 -2.96
N ASN A 70 -9.18 4.04 -2.23
CA ASN A 70 -10.34 3.39 -2.79
C ASN A 70 -11.23 4.36 -3.60
N LEU A 71 -11.60 5.51 -3.01
CA LEU A 71 -12.41 6.50 -3.71
C LEU A 71 -11.71 7.08 -4.94
N SER A 72 -10.38 7.25 -4.89
CA SER A 72 -9.61 7.69 -6.05
C SER A 72 -9.54 6.65 -7.16
N ASP A 73 -9.34 5.37 -6.82
CA ASP A 73 -9.30 4.28 -7.80
C ASP A 73 -10.63 4.05 -8.50
N LEU A 74 -11.73 4.14 -7.73
CA LEU A 74 -13.09 3.98 -8.26
C LEU A 74 -13.64 5.27 -8.89
N GLN A 75 -12.89 6.37 -8.82
CA GLN A 75 -13.34 7.71 -9.24
C GLN A 75 -14.71 8.06 -8.64
N SER A 76 -14.89 7.76 -7.35
CA SER A 76 -16.15 7.85 -6.62
C SER A 76 -16.07 8.88 -5.49
N GLU A 77 -17.24 9.28 -5.00
CA GLU A 77 -17.40 10.14 -3.83
C GLU A 77 -18.52 9.59 -2.94
N LEU A 78 -18.42 9.86 -1.64
CA LEU A 78 -19.42 9.43 -0.66
C LEU A 78 -20.02 10.62 0.08
N GLU A 79 -21.34 10.66 0.16
CA GLU A 79 -22.05 11.66 0.94
C GLU A 79 -22.29 11.17 2.37
N SER A 80 -21.99 12.03 3.33
CA SER A 80 -22.39 11.85 4.71
C SER A 80 -23.81 12.35 4.96
N GLU A 81 -24.45 11.82 6.00
CA GLU A 81 -25.80 12.24 6.44
C GLU A 81 -25.90 13.74 6.74
N GLY A 82 -24.77 14.41 7.01
CA GLY A 82 -24.69 15.87 7.18
C GLY A 82 -24.59 16.68 5.87
N GLY A 83 -24.72 16.05 4.70
CA GLY A 83 -24.60 16.71 3.38
C GLY A 83 -23.16 17.05 2.97
N PHE A 84 -22.16 16.53 3.69
CA PHE A 84 -20.75 16.69 3.34
C PHE A 84 -20.30 15.53 2.44
N SER A 85 -19.72 15.84 1.27
CA SER A 85 -19.15 14.83 0.38
C SER A 85 -17.67 14.60 0.68
N PHE A 86 -17.27 13.34 0.66
CA PHE A 86 -15.90 12.88 0.82
C PHE A 86 -15.38 12.35 -0.51
N THR A 87 -14.31 12.96 -0.99
CA THR A 87 -13.55 12.51 -2.16
C THR A 87 -12.20 11.93 -1.73
N GLY A 88 -11.62 11.06 -2.57
CA GLY A 88 -10.28 10.51 -2.30
C GLY A 88 -9.22 11.59 -2.09
N LYS A 89 -9.27 12.67 -2.87
CA LYS A 89 -8.34 13.82 -2.75
C LYS A 89 -8.47 14.54 -1.41
N GLN A 90 -9.70 14.80 -0.93
CA GLN A 90 -9.90 15.45 0.37
C GLN A 90 -9.34 14.58 1.51
N LEU A 91 -9.61 13.28 1.49
CA LEU A 91 -9.12 12.35 2.50
C LEU A 91 -7.59 12.22 2.47
N ALA A 92 -6.96 12.18 1.28
CA ALA A 92 -5.50 12.15 1.17
C ALA A 92 -4.85 13.43 1.69
N VAL A 93 -5.42 14.61 1.37
CA VAL A 93 -4.95 15.90 1.91
C VAL A 93 -5.11 15.96 3.44
N LEU A 94 -6.20 15.40 3.97
CA LEU A 94 -6.44 15.29 5.41
C LEU A 94 -5.36 14.46 6.11
N CYS A 95 -5.05 13.28 5.56
CA CYS A 95 -3.96 12.42 6.04
C CYS A 95 -2.62 13.16 5.97
N MET A 96 -2.27 13.75 4.83
CA MET A 96 -0.98 14.41 4.65
C MET A 96 -0.78 15.61 5.59
N SER A 97 -1.84 16.40 5.82
CA SER A 97 -1.84 17.49 6.80
C SER A 97 -1.64 17.01 8.23
N SER A 98 -1.96 15.75 8.51
CA SER A 98 -1.88 15.12 9.83
C SER A 98 -0.71 14.15 9.97
N ARG A 99 0.29 14.21 9.07
CA ARG A 99 1.44 13.30 9.03
C ARG A 99 2.13 13.09 10.38
N GLN A 100 2.28 14.14 11.17
CA GLN A 100 2.91 14.08 12.50
C GLN A 100 2.18 13.15 13.48
N GLN A 101 0.91 12.83 13.23
CA GLN A 101 0.12 11.96 14.09
C GLN A 101 0.39 10.48 13.83
N PHE A 102 0.86 10.07 12.65
CA PHE A 102 1.11 8.66 12.34
C PHE A 102 2.57 8.36 11.97
N ASP A 103 3.37 9.36 11.61
CA ASP A 103 4.77 9.19 11.18
C ASP A 103 5.75 9.58 12.29
N ASP A 104 5.62 8.97 13.47
CA ASP A 104 6.54 9.14 14.58
C ASP A 104 7.66 8.09 14.56
N LEU A 105 8.78 8.36 15.25
CA LEU A 105 9.94 7.46 15.26
C LEU A 105 9.72 6.17 16.09
N SER A 106 8.63 6.09 16.85
CA SER A 106 8.32 5.02 17.81
C SER A 106 7.14 4.11 17.41
N GLY A 107 6.55 4.33 16.23
CA GLY A 107 5.23 3.79 15.91
C GLY A 107 5.13 2.34 15.46
N ARG A 108 3.89 1.90 15.22
CA ARG A 108 3.56 0.61 14.60
C ARG A 108 3.89 0.64 13.11
N ASP A 109 5.07 0.14 12.74
CA ASP A 109 5.60 0.25 11.37
C ASP A 109 4.64 -0.24 10.28
N ILE A 110 3.86 -1.29 10.52
CA ILE A 110 2.96 -1.84 9.50
C ILE A 110 1.85 -0.86 9.07
N PHE A 111 1.15 -0.22 10.02
CA PHE A 111 0.09 0.74 9.67
C PHE A 111 0.65 1.98 8.98
N ARG A 112 1.87 2.40 9.34
CA ARG A 112 2.59 3.50 8.68
C ARG A 112 2.90 3.15 7.23
N ILE A 113 3.49 1.98 7.00
CA ILE A 113 3.79 1.46 5.66
C ILE A 113 2.51 1.39 4.82
N MET A 114 1.43 0.80 5.36
CA MET A 114 0.15 0.70 4.65
C MET A 114 -0.47 2.07 4.39
N THR A 115 -0.34 3.03 5.32
CA THR A 115 -0.81 4.41 5.12
C THR A 115 -0.09 5.06 3.94
N TYR A 116 1.24 4.97 3.87
CA TYR A 116 2.00 5.48 2.71
C TYR A 116 1.66 4.76 1.41
N TYR A 117 1.44 3.45 1.46
CA TYR A 117 1.01 2.67 0.31
C TYR A 117 -0.38 3.08 -0.20
N CYS A 118 -1.33 3.38 0.68
CA CYS A 118 -2.63 3.88 0.26
C CYS A 118 -2.52 5.32 -0.29
N LEU A 119 -1.72 6.18 0.34
CA LEU A 119 -1.53 7.56 -0.13
C LEU A 119 -0.87 7.59 -1.51
N LEU A 120 0.20 6.83 -1.76
CA LEU A 120 0.84 6.81 -3.09
C LEU A 120 -0.16 6.41 -4.18
N ARG A 121 -1.07 5.46 -3.89
CA ARG A 121 -2.08 4.97 -4.83
C ARG A 121 -3.12 6.06 -5.14
N CYS A 122 -3.54 6.82 -4.12
CA CYS A 122 -4.41 7.97 -4.32
C CYS A 122 -3.74 9.04 -5.19
N PHE A 123 -2.49 9.41 -4.91
CA PHE A 123 -1.77 10.43 -5.69
C PHE A 123 -1.44 9.98 -7.11
N SER A 124 -1.21 8.68 -7.34
CA SER A 124 -0.98 8.16 -8.70
C SER A 124 -2.18 8.34 -9.62
N GLN A 125 -3.41 8.28 -9.10
CA GLN A 125 -4.62 8.52 -9.90
C GLN A 125 -4.77 9.98 -10.36
N SER A 126 -4.14 10.91 -9.66
CA SER A 126 -4.12 12.33 -10.05
C SER A 126 -2.97 12.70 -11.00
N SER A 127 -2.25 11.70 -11.53
CA SER A 127 -1.03 11.87 -12.33
C SER A 127 0.07 12.67 -11.62
N ASP A 128 0.03 12.73 -10.28
CA ASP A 128 1.08 13.35 -9.47
C ASP A 128 2.21 12.36 -9.23
N VAL A 129 2.96 12.10 -10.29
CA VAL A 129 4.08 11.14 -10.32
C VAL A 129 5.12 11.49 -9.25
N ARG A 130 5.40 12.79 -9.07
CA ARG A 130 6.40 13.25 -8.10
C ARG A 130 6.00 12.89 -6.67
N ASN A 131 4.78 13.21 -6.24
CA ASN A 131 4.37 12.92 -4.88
C ASN A 131 4.10 11.43 -4.66
N SER A 132 3.48 10.76 -5.61
CA SER A 132 3.25 9.31 -5.52
C SER A 132 4.57 8.53 -5.44
N TYR A 133 5.57 8.87 -6.27
CA TYR A 133 6.90 8.26 -6.16
C TYR A 133 7.58 8.57 -4.82
N ARG A 134 7.54 9.81 -4.33
CA ARG A 134 8.09 10.15 -3.00
C ARG A 134 7.45 9.31 -1.90
N LEU A 135 6.14 9.18 -1.88
CA LEU A 135 5.42 8.37 -0.90
C LEU A 135 5.77 6.88 -1.00
N CYS A 136 5.98 6.37 -2.22
CA CYS A 136 6.53 5.03 -2.44
C CYS A 136 7.91 4.86 -1.77
N ARG A 137 8.81 5.84 -1.94
CA ARG A 137 10.13 5.82 -1.30
C ARG A 137 10.06 5.85 0.23
N GLU A 138 9.13 6.60 0.81
CA GLU A 138 8.92 6.60 2.27
C GLU A 138 8.47 5.22 2.76
N ALA A 139 7.49 4.60 2.10
CA ALA A 139 7.02 3.25 2.46
C ALA A 139 8.14 2.19 2.36
N ILE A 140 8.94 2.25 1.29
CA ILE A 140 10.10 1.36 1.09
C ILE A 140 11.16 1.59 2.18
N GLY A 141 11.42 2.85 2.53
CA GLY A 141 12.34 3.20 3.61
C GLY A 141 11.91 2.55 4.92
N LEU A 142 10.63 2.62 5.27
CA LEU A 142 10.07 1.98 6.47
C LEU A 142 10.20 0.45 6.42
N VAL A 143 9.92 -0.19 5.28
CA VAL A 143 10.15 -1.64 5.09
C VAL A 143 11.60 -2.04 5.34
N ILE A 144 12.55 -1.22 4.86
CA ILE A 144 13.97 -1.49 5.04
C ILE A 144 14.39 -1.31 6.51
N VAL A 145 13.97 -0.21 7.14
CA VAL A 145 14.28 0.10 8.55
C VAL A 145 13.69 -0.95 9.49
N ALA A 146 12.47 -1.41 9.23
CA ALA A 146 11.81 -2.48 9.99
C ALA A 146 12.41 -3.87 9.73
N GLY A 147 13.37 -4.01 8.80
CA GLY A 147 14.01 -5.29 8.49
C GLY A 147 13.13 -6.26 7.70
N LEU A 148 11.97 -5.82 7.19
CA LEU A 148 10.99 -6.67 6.50
C LEU A 148 11.47 -7.21 5.14
N HIS A 149 12.62 -6.74 4.66
CA HIS A 149 13.35 -7.28 3.52
C HIS A 149 14.17 -8.54 3.87
N ARG A 150 14.10 -9.05 5.11
CA ARG A 150 14.86 -10.21 5.57
C ARG A 150 13.91 -11.29 6.05
N GLU A 151 14.07 -12.51 5.57
CA GLU A 151 13.22 -13.65 5.94
C GLU A 151 13.19 -13.90 7.46
N LYS A 152 14.32 -13.62 8.14
CA LYS A 152 14.44 -13.70 9.60
C LYS A 152 13.42 -12.85 10.37
N ALA A 153 12.96 -11.72 9.80
CA ALA A 153 11.96 -10.86 10.44
C ALA A 153 10.60 -11.56 10.65
N TYR A 154 10.35 -12.66 9.93
CA TYR A 154 9.07 -13.37 9.91
C TYR A 154 9.02 -14.58 10.85
N GLU A 155 10.17 -15.10 11.30
CA GLU A 155 10.28 -16.35 12.07
C GLU A 155 9.47 -16.34 13.38
N SER A 156 9.36 -15.19 14.03
CA SER A 156 8.65 -15.05 15.32
C SER A 156 7.19 -14.62 15.20
N LEU A 157 6.71 -14.36 13.98
CA LEU A 157 5.38 -13.82 13.74
C LEU A 157 4.37 -14.94 13.52
N SER A 158 3.11 -14.69 13.87
CA SER A 158 2.02 -15.61 13.53
C SER A 158 1.85 -15.72 12.02
N PHE A 159 1.32 -16.85 11.54
CA PHE A 159 1.08 -17.07 10.11
C PHE A 159 0.34 -15.89 9.45
N ARG A 160 -0.72 -15.39 10.12
CA ARG A 160 -1.54 -14.28 9.61
C ARG A 160 -0.75 -12.97 9.49
N GLU A 161 0.09 -12.65 10.46
CA GLU A 161 0.97 -11.48 10.40
C GLU A 161 2.02 -11.61 9.28
N GLN A 162 2.58 -12.82 9.10
CA GLN A 162 3.49 -13.09 8.00
C GLN A 162 2.81 -12.86 6.65
N GLN A 163 1.57 -13.37 6.47
CA GLN A 163 0.83 -13.18 5.22
C GLN A 163 0.60 -11.70 4.91
N LEU A 164 0.17 -10.91 5.89
CA LEU A 164 -0.04 -9.46 5.72
C LEU A 164 1.26 -8.75 5.33
N LEU A 165 2.35 -8.99 6.06
CA LEU A 165 3.63 -8.31 5.81
C LEU A 165 4.22 -8.69 4.45
N ARG A 166 4.11 -9.96 4.04
CA ARG A 166 4.51 -10.41 2.70
C ARG A 166 3.66 -9.75 1.63
N LYS A 167 2.33 -9.68 1.77
CA LYS A 167 1.44 -8.96 0.83
C LYS A 167 1.89 -7.50 0.68
N VAL A 168 2.12 -6.79 1.78
CA VAL A 168 2.59 -5.40 1.78
C VAL A 168 3.96 -5.25 1.10
N TYR A 169 4.91 -6.13 1.43
CA TYR A 169 6.24 -6.13 0.83
C TYR A 169 6.17 -6.27 -0.70
N TYR A 170 5.41 -7.26 -1.17
CA TYR A 170 5.28 -7.51 -2.60
C TYR A 170 4.49 -6.42 -3.31
N LEU A 171 3.42 -5.87 -2.72
CA LEU A 171 2.73 -4.71 -3.29
C LEU A 171 3.68 -3.52 -3.50
N LEU A 172 4.57 -3.26 -2.53
CA LEU A 172 5.58 -2.21 -2.66
C LEU A 172 6.67 -2.53 -3.69
N LEU A 173 7.15 -3.78 -3.74
CA LEU A 173 8.15 -4.21 -4.71
C LEU A 173 7.63 -4.15 -6.15
N LEU A 174 6.39 -4.56 -6.39
CA LEU A 174 5.71 -4.42 -7.68
C LEU A 174 5.59 -2.95 -8.08
N THR A 175 5.15 -2.12 -7.14
CA THR A 175 4.98 -0.67 -7.31
C THR A 175 6.33 0.01 -7.59
N GLU A 176 7.38 -0.37 -6.88
CA GLU A 176 8.73 0.17 -7.07
C GLU A 176 9.26 -0.13 -8.47
N ARG A 177 9.11 -1.38 -8.93
CA ARG A 177 9.55 -1.80 -10.27
C ARG A 177 8.79 -1.08 -11.39
N TYR A 178 7.51 -0.78 -11.18
CA TYR A 178 6.76 0.08 -12.10
C TYR A 178 7.35 1.49 -12.14
N TYR A 179 7.55 2.12 -10.97
CA TYR A 179 8.11 3.46 -10.90
C TYR A 179 9.55 3.53 -11.40
N SER A 180 10.37 2.51 -11.17
CA SER A 180 11.78 2.51 -11.57
C SER A 180 11.92 2.72 -13.08
N VAL A 181 11.11 2.01 -13.86
CA VAL A 181 11.03 2.18 -15.31
C VAL A 181 10.43 3.53 -15.69
N TYR A 182 9.35 3.94 -15.01
CA TYR A 182 8.62 5.16 -15.36
C TYR A 182 9.38 6.47 -15.05
N VAL A 183 10.17 6.51 -13.98
CA VAL A 183 10.92 7.70 -13.54
C VAL A 183 12.45 7.56 -13.72
N HIS A 184 12.90 6.52 -14.41
CA HIS A 184 14.32 6.24 -14.70
C HIS A 184 15.21 6.22 -13.45
N CYS A 185 14.84 5.39 -12.46
CA CYS A 185 15.62 5.24 -11.22
C CYS A 185 15.91 3.77 -10.90
N VAL A 186 16.90 3.52 -10.06
CA VAL A 186 17.22 2.16 -9.58
C VAL A 186 16.22 1.71 -8.52
N THR A 187 15.96 0.40 -8.50
CA THR A 187 15.15 -0.28 -7.49
C THR A 187 15.96 -0.49 -6.20
N SER A 188 15.27 -0.64 -5.07
CA SER A 188 15.85 -0.84 -3.73
C SER A 188 15.42 -2.16 -3.10
N LEU A 189 14.18 -2.60 -3.33
CA LEU A 189 13.72 -3.90 -2.88
C LEU A 189 14.18 -5.00 -3.84
N ASP A 190 14.30 -6.21 -3.30
CA ASP A 190 14.71 -7.41 -4.05
C ASP A 190 13.86 -8.59 -3.60
N THR A 191 13.91 -9.71 -4.31
CA THR A 191 13.15 -10.92 -3.96
C THR A 191 13.89 -11.74 -2.90
N THR A 192 14.09 -11.15 -1.73
CA THR A 192 14.85 -11.74 -0.61
C THR A 192 14.00 -12.46 0.42
N ILE A 193 12.67 -12.39 0.27
CA ILE A 193 11.71 -13.07 1.14
C ILE A 193 10.80 -13.98 0.30
N ALA A 194 10.19 -14.99 0.90
CA ALA A 194 9.17 -15.80 0.23
C ALA A 194 7.87 -15.01 -0.04
N PRO A 195 7.14 -15.30 -1.14
CA PRO A 195 5.83 -14.70 -1.42
C PRO A 195 4.79 -15.08 -0.36
N PRO A 196 3.69 -14.33 -0.23
CA PRO A 196 2.54 -14.78 0.55
C PRO A 196 2.05 -16.12 0.00
N GLN A 197 1.50 -16.96 0.89
CA GLN A 197 0.97 -18.26 0.54
C GLN A 197 -0.52 -18.13 0.14
N PRO A 198 -1.01 -18.97 -0.79
CA PRO A 198 -2.42 -19.05 -1.11
C PRO A 198 -3.25 -19.37 0.13
N GLU A 199 -4.30 -18.59 0.36
CA GLU A 199 -5.27 -18.85 1.42
C GLU A 199 -6.44 -19.64 0.83
N PHE A 200 -7.03 -20.54 1.61
CA PHE A 200 -8.27 -21.20 1.18
C PHE A 200 -9.41 -20.17 1.25
N VAL A 201 -9.97 -19.86 0.09
CA VAL A 201 -11.06 -18.90 -0.03
C VAL A 201 -12.35 -19.63 -0.41
N THR A 202 -13.40 -19.46 0.39
CA THR A 202 -14.72 -20.06 0.10
C THR A 202 -15.44 -19.38 -1.06
N ASP A 203 -15.20 -18.09 -1.26
CA ASP A 203 -15.73 -17.31 -2.38
C ASP A 203 -14.66 -17.18 -3.49
N PRO A 204 -14.84 -17.83 -4.65
CA PRO A 204 -13.88 -17.75 -5.76
C PRO A 204 -13.58 -16.32 -6.23
N ARG A 205 -14.50 -15.37 -6.00
CA ARG A 205 -14.32 -13.95 -6.37
C ARG A 205 -13.27 -13.25 -5.53
N LEU A 206 -12.89 -13.81 -4.38
CA LEU A 206 -11.87 -13.29 -3.49
C LEU A 206 -10.51 -14.01 -3.69
N SER A 207 -10.37 -14.83 -4.74
CA SER A 207 -9.11 -15.47 -5.09
C SER A 207 -8.01 -14.44 -5.37
N LEU A 208 -6.81 -14.72 -4.89
CA LEU A 208 -5.62 -13.89 -5.09
C LEU A 208 -4.70 -14.40 -6.22
N ASP A 209 -5.19 -15.33 -7.06
CA ASP A 209 -4.41 -15.92 -8.16
C ASP A 209 -3.80 -14.87 -9.09
N SER A 210 -4.56 -13.82 -9.43
CA SER A 210 -4.05 -12.70 -10.25
C SER A 210 -2.94 -11.92 -9.54
N PHE A 211 -3.03 -11.74 -8.22
CA PHE A 211 -1.98 -11.10 -7.44
C PHE A 211 -0.71 -11.97 -7.41
N PHE A 212 -0.84 -13.29 -7.24
CA PHE A 212 0.30 -14.21 -7.31
C PHE A 212 0.96 -14.23 -8.69
N GLU A 213 0.18 -14.16 -9.77
CA GLU A 213 0.73 -14.04 -11.12
C GLU A 213 1.47 -12.72 -11.31
N MET A 214 0.96 -11.61 -10.77
CA MET A 214 1.66 -10.33 -10.79
C MET A 214 2.99 -10.39 -10.02
N ILE A 215 3.02 -11.04 -8.85
CA ILE A 215 4.26 -11.31 -8.13
C ILE A 215 5.23 -12.05 -9.05
N ARG A 216 4.80 -13.16 -9.66
CA ARG A 216 5.63 -13.96 -10.55
C ARG A 216 6.20 -13.16 -11.72
N VAL A 217 5.35 -12.45 -12.47
CA VAL A 217 5.75 -11.65 -13.65
C VAL A 217 6.82 -10.63 -13.32
N PHE A 218 6.69 -9.96 -12.18
CA PHE A 218 7.66 -8.94 -11.80
C PHE A 218 8.89 -9.51 -11.12
N THR A 219 8.87 -10.73 -10.57
CA THR A 219 9.98 -11.29 -9.77
C THR A 219 10.90 -12.18 -10.59
N VAL A 220 10.38 -12.94 -11.54
CA VAL A 220 11.18 -13.82 -12.42
C VAL A 220 12.29 -13.06 -13.17
N PRO A 221 12.07 -11.86 -13.74
CA PRO A 221 13.15 -11.10 -14.39
C PRO A 221 14.28 -10.68 -13.45
N GLY A 222 14.02 -10.61 -12.14
CA GLY A 222 14.98 -10.20 -11.13
C GLY A 222 15.25 -8.68 -11.10
N LYS A 223 15.87 -8.22 -10.02
CA LYS A 223 16.14 -6.80 -9.78
C LYS A 223 17.00 -6.14 -10.87
N CYS A 224 18.07 -6.83 -11.30
CA CYS A 224 19.02 -6.30 -12.28
C CYS A 224 18.38 -6.00 -13.64
N PHE A 225 17.36 -6.77 -14.04
CA PHE A 225 16.59 -6.51 -15.25
C PHE A 225 15.86 -5.17 -15.18
N PHE A 226 15.15 -4.89 -14.08
CA PHE A 226 14.42 -3.63 -13.91
C PHE A 226 15.36 -2.43 -13.77
N ASP A 227 16.51 -2.60 -13.11
CA ASP A 227 17.53 -1.55 -13.02
C ASP A 227 18.14 -1.21 -14.40
N ALA A 228 18.42 -2.24 -15.21
CA ALA A 228 18.92 -2.05 -16.58
C ALA A 228 17.87 -1.39 -17.49
N LEU A 229 16.60 -1.81 -17.36
CA LEU A 229 15.49 -1.24 -18.11
C LEU A 229 15.25 0.23 -17.74
N ALA A 230 15.37 0.59 -16.46
CA ALA A 230 15.21 1.96 -15.99
C ALA A 230 16.32 2.92 -16.45
N THR A 231 17.56 2.42 -16.52
CA THR A 231 18.75 3.25 -16.79
C THR A 231 19.12 3.34 -18.27
N GLU A 232 18.34 2.72 -19.17
CA GLU A 232 18.66 2.56 -20.60
C GLU A 232 20.08 2.02 -20.84
N SER A 233 20.62 1.27 -19.86
CA SER A 233 22.00 0.84 -19.90
C SER A 233 22.16 -0.25 -20.95
N THR A 234 22.88 0.05 -22.03
CA THR A 234 23.32 -0.95 -23.04
C THR A 234 24.41 -1.87 -22.51
N SER A 235 24.82 -1.70 -21.25
CA SER A 235 25.89 -2.47 -20.61
C SER A 235 25.42 -3.89 -20.27
N GLY A 236 25.40 -4.78 -21.26
CA GLY A 236 25.59 -6.25 -21.17
C GLY A 236 24.79 -7.08 -20.16
N SER A 237 23.93 -6.50 -19.33
CA SER A 237 23.28 -7.18 -18.19
C SER A 237 22.06 -8.00 -18.63
N CYS A 238 21.42 -7.62 -19.73
CA CYS A 238 20.31 -8.34 -20.33
C CYS A 238 20.72 -8.87 -21.71
N THR A 239 21.34 -10.05 -21.74
CA THR A 239 21.68 -10.74 -22.99
C THR A 239 20.44 -11.42 -23.58
N GLU A 240 20.49 -11.78 -24.86
CA GLU A 240 19.43 -12.58 -25.51
C GLU A 240 19.17 -13.90 -24.75
N ASP A 241 20.22 -14.51 -24.19
CA ASP A 241 20.11 -15.71 -23.36
C ASP A 241 19.41 -15.45 -22.03
N SER A 242 19.65 -14.30 -21.38
CA SER A 242 18.90 -13.87 -20.19
C SER A 242 17.42 -13.69 -20.52
N LEU A 243 17.09 -13.08 -21.66
CA LEU A 243 15.70 -12.91 -22.11
C LEU A 243 15.02 -14.25 -22.42
N LYS A 244 15.71 -15.17 -23.10
CA LYS A 244 15.22 -16.54 -23.35
C LYS A 244 15.00 -17.31 -22.06
N LYS A 245 15.89 -17.15 -21.08
CA LYS A 245 15.75 -17.75 -19.75
C LYS A 245 14.52 -17.20 -19.03
N ILE A 246 14.36 -15.88 -18.95
CA ILE A 246 13.18 -15.22 -18.36
C ILE A 246 11.90 -15.69 -19.07
N TRP A 247 11.90 -15.70 -20.40
CA TRP A 247 10.76 -16.17 -21.19
C TRP A 247 10.41 -17.61 -20.85
N LYS A 248 11.40 -18.51 -20.79
CA LYS A 248 11.18 -19.91 -20.43
C LYS A 248 10.65 -20.03 -19.00
N GLU A 249 11.24 -19.36 -18.02
CA GLU A 249 10.78 -19.41 -16.63
C GLU A 249 9.33 -18.90 -16.48
N LEU A 250 8.97 -17.83 -17.18
CA LEU A 250 7.59 -17.32 -17.25
C LEU A 250 6.60 -18.25 -17.95
N HIS A 251 7.05 -19.26 -18.70
CA HIS A 251 6.17 -20.24 -19.36
C HIS A 251 6.28 -21.66 -18.77
N THR A 252 7.28 -21.93 -17.94
CA THR A 252 7.56 -23.28 -17.39
C THR A 252 7.35 -23.37 -15.89
N ALA A 253 7.57 -22.28 -15.14
CA ALA A 253 7.35 -22.28 -13.70
C ALA A 253 5.85 -22.15 -13.42
N SER A 254 5.19 -23.29 -13.19
CA SER A 254 3.98 -23.30 -12.36
C SER A 254 4.42 -22.93 -10.94
N LEU A 255 3.61 -22.18 -10.20
CA LEU A 255 3.84 -21.89 -8.78
C LEU A 255 3.72 -23.21 -7.99
N GLU A 256 4.71 -24.10 -8.09
CA GLU A 256 4.91 -25.16 -7.11
C GLU A 256 5.44 -24.48 -5.85
N ILE A 257 4.51 -23.99 -5.04
CA ILE A 257 4.76 -23.54 -3.68
C ILE A 257 4.93 -24.83 -2.88
N GLU A 258 6.16 -25.31 -2.75
CA GLU A 258 6.44 -26.36 -1.76
C GLU A 258 6.19 -25.81 -0.34
N PRO A 259 5.54 -26.61 0.53
CA PRO A 259 5.06 -26.20 1.85
C PRO A 259 6.16 -25.84 2.85
#